data_AF-A0A816V9X5-F1
#
_entry.id   AF-A0A816V9X5-F1
#
_cell.length_a   1.000
_cell.length_b   1.000
_cell.length_c   1.000
_cell.angle_alpha   90.00
_cell.angle_beta   90.00
_cell.angle_gamma   90.00
#
_symmetry.space_group_name_H-M   'P 1'
#
loop_
_entity.id
_entity.type
_entity.pdbx_description
1 polymer ?
#
loop_
_entity_poly.entity_id
_entity_poly.type
_entity_poly.pdbx_seq_one_letter_code
_entity_poly.pdbx_strand_id
1 'polypeptide(L)'
;VTSSLLNSPHILLSLAVFGEGATAPYDPTDLFLFNCGATSDNPDNTGRKWTAENRQTLPSNAVDASFSSDASSQESGVPQVPYLKARIFRSDFTYSFPVSPGWKYLRLHFYPTRYESGFDAAASFFSVTVNGFTLLKSFSAGLTVTASEHVLIKEFIVPVHHKLNLTFTPSPASPAFVNGIEIVSMPDGFYSKGGFDESTTRRRSRPFTG
;
A
#
# COMPACT_ATOMS: atom_id res chain seq x y z
N VAL A 1 -67.39 20.54 1.74
CA VAL A 1 -67.24 20.40 3.21
C VAL A 1 -65.82 19.87 3.41
N THR A 2 -64.79 20.73 3.46
CA THR A 2 -64.22 21.40 4.68
C THR A 2 -63.72 20.37 5.70
N SER A 3 -62.53 20.44 6.31
CA SER A 3 -61.47 21.46 6.49
C SER A 3 -60.20 20.71 6.95
N SER A 4 -58.98 20.86 6.40
CA SER A 4 -58.02 21.99 6.41
C SER A 4 -57.26 22.24 7.74
N LEU A 5 -55.92 22.12 7.63
CA LEU A 5 -54.82 22.66 8.48
C LEU A 5 -54.53 21.92 9.83
N LEU A 6 -53.36 22.03 10.51
CA LEU A 6 -52.16 22.89 10.34
C LEU A 6 -50.86 22.27 10.97
N ASN A 7 -49.66 22.53 10.37
CA ASN A 7 -48.28 22.56 10.93
C ASN A 7 -47.67 21.36 11.71
N SER A 8 -46.37 21.04 11.57
CA SER A 8 -45.23 21.97 11.77
C SER A 8 -43.91 21.49 11.12
N PRO A 9 -43.05 22.38 10.55
CA PRO A 9 -41.70 22.05 10.12
C PRO A 9 -40.66 22.33 11.22
N HIS A 10 -39.84 21.34 11.57
CA HIS A 10 -38.68 21.55 12.44
C HIS A 10 -37.54 22.23 11.66
N ILE A 11 -37.26 23.49 11.99
CA ILE A 11 -36.08 24.21 11.50
C ILE A 11 -34.85 23.66 12.22
N LEU A 12 -34.01 22.92 11.51
CA LEU A 12 -32.67 22.59 11.96
C LEU A 12 -31.75 23.79 11.69
N LEU A 13 -31.41 24.52 12.75
CA LEU A 13 -30.45 25.62 12.69
C LEU A 13 -29.03 25.04 12.66
N SER A 14 -28.47 24.85 11.46
CA SER A 14 -27.07 24.46 11.30
C SER A 14 -26.14 25.64 11.60
N LEU A 15 -25.68 25.72 12.85
CA LEU A 15 -24.57 26.59 13.23
C LEU A 15 -23.28 26.10 12.55
N ALA A 16 -23.00 26.65 11.37
CA ALA A 16 -21.73 26.49 10.69
C ALA A 16 -20.64 27.24 11.48
N VAL A 17 -19.99 26.53 12.41
CA VAL A 17 -18.72 26.98 12.99
C VAL A 17 -17.67 26.87 11.90
N PHE A 18 -17.46 27.97 11.17
CA PHE A 18 -16.34 28.09 10.24
C PHE A 18 -15.04 28.18 11.06
N GLY A 19 -14.45 27.01 11.33
CA GLY A 19 -13.10 26.89 11.86
C GLY A 19 -12.11 27.39 10.82
N GLU A 20 -11.67 28.63 10.99
CA GLU A 20 -10.71 29.29 10.11
C GLU A 20 -9.32 28.64 10.29
N GLY A 21 -8.92 27.78 9.35
CA GLY A 21 -7.69 26.98 9.46
C GLY A 21 -7.74 25.56 8.89
N ALA A 22 -8.78 25.18 8.13
CA ALA A 22 -8.75 23.91 7.39
C ALA A 22 -7.70 23.96 6.26
N THR A 23 -6.50 23.45 6.54
CA THR A 23 -5.50 23.16 5.50
C THR A 23 -6.10 22.17 4.50
N ALA A 24 -5.95 22.44 3.21
CA ALA A 24 -6.40 21.51 2.17
C ALA A 24 -5.77 20.12 2.39
N PRO A 25 -6.51 19.01 2.12
CA PRO A 25 -5.93 17.67 2.14
C PRO A 25 -4.70 17.61 1.24
N TYR A 26 -3.66 16.91 1.70
CA TYR A 26 -2.45 16.71 0.91
C TYR A 26 -2.76 15.86 -0.34
N ASP A 27 -2.35 16.35 -1.50
CA ASP A 27 -2.47 15.66 -2.78
C ASP A 27 -1.13 14.99 -3.15
N PRO A 28 -1.05 13.64 -3.15
CA PRO A 28 0.19 12.93 -3.41
C PRO A 28 0.61 12.95 -4.89
N THR A 29 1.85 13.34 -5.16
CA THR A 29 2.49 13.26 -6.48
C THR A 29 2.60 11.82 -6.99
N ASP A 30 2.81 10.84 -6.09
CA ASP A 30 2.77 9.41 -6.41
C ASP A 30 1.67 8.74 -5.59
N LEU A 31 0.70 8.12 -6.27
CA LEU A 31 -0.36 7.34 -5.65
C LEU A 31 -0.58 6.03 -6.43
N PHE A 32 -0.16 4.92 -5.83
CA PHE A 32 -0.42 3.58 -6.34
C PHE A 32 -1.23 2.80 -5.31
N LEU A 33 -2.40 2.29 -5.71
CA LEU A 33 -3.26 1.43 -4.90
C LEU A 33 -3.56 0.16 -5.69
N PHE A 34 -2.68 -0.84 -5.65
CA PHE A 34 -2.84 -2.08 -6.42
C PHE A 34 -3.62 -3.14 -5.64
N ASN A 35 -4.73 -3.61 -6.22
CA ASN A 35 -5.42 -4.82 -5.80
C ASN A 35 -4.73 -6.02 -6.47
N CYS A 36 -3.87 -6.71 -5.73
CA CYS A 36 -2.92 -7.66 -6.30
C CYS A 36 -3.63 -8.93 -6.77
N GLY A 37 -3.39 -9.29 -8.03
CA GLY A 37 -4.06 -10.37 -8.73
C GLY A 37 -5.37 -9.98 -9.43
N ALA A 38 -5.87 -8.75 -9.25
CA ALA A 38 -7.09 -8.27 -9.91
C ALA A 38 -6.91 -8.02 -11.41
N THR A 39 -8.00 -8.19 -12.16
CA THR A 39 -8.09 -7.99 -13.61
C THR A 39 -8.78 -6.70 -14.01
N SER A 40 -9.38 -5.99 -13.05
CA SER A 40 -10.04 -4.69 -13.22
C SER A 40 -9.83 -3.79 -12.00
N ASP A 41 -10.06 -2.50 -12.19
CA ASP A 41 -10.11 -1.55 -11.08
C ASP A 41 -11.38 -1.74 -10.26
N ASN A 42 -11.28 -1.62 -8.94
CA ASN A 42 -12.39 -1.80 -8.00
C ASN A 42 -12.27 -0.79 -6.83
N PRO A 43 -13.35 -0.13 -6.39
CA PRO A 43 -13.32 0.69 -5.18
C PRO A 43 -13.29 -0.18 -3.92
N ASP A 44 -12.64 0.31 -2.85
CA ASP A 44 -12.82 -0.24 -1.51
C ASP A 44 -14.09 0.31 -0.83
N ASN A 45 -14.39 -0.19 0.37
CA ASN A 45 -15.56 0.22 1.16
C ASN A 45 -15.51 1.68 1.64
N THR A 46 -14.36 2.37 1.50
CA THR A 46 -14.21 3.81 1.78
C THR A 46 -14.32 4.66 0.50
N GLY A 47 -14.52 4.02 -0.66
CA GLY A 47 -14.59 4.69 -1.96
C GLY A 47 -13.23 4.98 -2.61
N ARG A 48 -12.11 4.56 -2.01
CA ARG A 48 -10.80 4.70 -2.66
C ARG A 48 -10.70 3.70 -3.81
N LYS A 49 -10.28 4.18 -4.98
CA LYS A 49 -10.13 3.35 -6.17
C LYS A 49 -8.82 2.57 -6.12
N TRP A 50 -8.92 1.24 -6.01
CA TRP A 50 -7.79 0.34 -6.21
C TRP A 50 -7.75 -0.13 -7.67
N THR A 51 -6.58 -0.17 -8.28
CA THR A 51 -6.40 -0.56 -9.69
C THR A 51 -5.92 -2.00 -9.83
N ALA A 52 -6.16 -2.59 -10.99
CA ALA A 52 -5.43 -3.79 -11.40
C ALA A 52 -3.92 -3.48 -11.52
N GLU A 53 -3.07 -4.51 -11.40
CA GLU A 53 -1.62 -4.34 -11.49
C GLU A 53 -1.19 -3.99 -12.92
N ASN A 54 -0.44 -2.89 -13.06
CA ASN A 54 0.04 -2.45 -14.36
C ASN A 54 1.19 -3.36 -14.85
N ARG A 55 1.06 -3.93 -16.06
CA ARG A 55 2.11 -4.73 -16.73
C ARG A 55 3.50 -4.07 -16.77
N GLN A 56 3.59 -2.74 -16.83
CA GLN A 56 4.87 -2.02 -16.82
C GLN A 56 5.59 -2.03 -15.45
N THR A 57 4.87 -2.36 -14.37
CA THR A 57 5.44 -2.55 -13.03
C THR A 57 5.81 -3.99 -12.72
N LEU A 58 5.34 -4.95 -13.52
CA LEU A 58 5.59 -6.38 -13.33
C LEU A 58 6.93 -6.79 -13.98
N PRO A 59 7.62 -7.81 -13.45
CA PRO A 59 8.83 -8.35 -14.08
C PRO A 59 8.47 -9.14 -15.35
N SER A 60 9.43 -9.31 -16.27
CA SER A 60 9.21 -9.99 -17.55
C SER A 60 8.79 -11.46 -17.42
N ASN A 61 9.18 -12.13 -16.34
CA ASN A 61 8.84 -13.52 -15.99
C ASN A 61 7.59 -13.64 -15.10
N ALA A 62 6.74 -12.60 -15.01
CA ALA A 62 5.65 -12.55 -14.04
C ALA A 62 4.65 -13.72 -14.11
N VAL A 63 4.43 -14.31 -15.30
CA VAL A 63 3.52 -15.44 -15.52
C VAL A 63 4.06 -16.74 -14.91
N ASP A 64 5.37 -16.97 -15.01
CA ASP A 64 6.02 -18.16 -14.47
C ASP A 64 6.26 -18.01 -12.95
N ALA A 65 6.75 -16.83 -12.55
CA ALA A 65 7.09 -16.52 -11.16
C ALA A 65 5.86 -16.33 -10.25
N SER A 66 4.67 -16.06 -10.80
CA SER A 66 3.48 -15.76 -9.99
C SER A 66 2.16 -16.24 -10.61
N PHE A 67 1.09 -16.17 -9.82
CA PHE A 67 -0.29 -16.34 -10.27
C PHE A 67 -1.24 -15.57 -9.36
N SER A 68 -2.45 -15.31 -9.84
CA SER A 68 -3.54 -14.76 -9.01
C SER A 68 -4.36 -15.89 -8.41
N SER A 69 -4.91 -15.69 -7.22
CA SER A 69 -5.96 -16.55 -6.67
C SER A 69 -6.93 -15.73 -5.84
N ASP A 70 -8.19 -16.12 -5.86
CA ASP A 70 -9.22 -15.62 -4.94
C ASP A 70 -9.15 -16.38 -3.61
N ALA A 71 -9.57 -15.73 -2.53
CA ALA A 71 -9.66 -16.30 -1.19
C ALA A 71 -10.83 -17.28 -1.11
N SER A 72 -10.61 -18.47 -0.56
CA SER A 72 -11.64 -19.52 -0.46
C SER A 72 -12.79 -19.18 0.50
N SER A 73 -12.57 -18.23 1.42
CA SER A 73 -13.59 -17.72 2.33
C SER A 73 -13.33 -16.25 2.70
N GLN A 74 -14.42 -15.52 2.92
CA GLN A 74 -14.41 -14.19 3.50
C GLN A 74 -14.83 -14.29 4.98
N GLU A 75 -13.90 -14.03 5.90
CA GLU A 75 -14.23 -13.88 7.31
C GLU A 75 -15.07 -12.61 7.55
N SER A 76 -15.90 -12.62 8.59
CA SER A 76 -16.74 -11.49 8.94
C SER A 76 -15.90 -10.25 9.25
N GLY A 77 -16.25 -9.11 8.65
CA GLY A 77 -15.51 -7.85 8.82
C GLY A 77 -14.31 -7.66 7.88
N VAL A 78 -13.87 -8.68 7.13
CA VAL A 78 -12.82 -8.53 6.11
C VAL A 78 -13.37 -7.78 4.88
N PRO A 79 -12.81 -6.62 4.48
CA PRO A 79 -13.24 -5.91 3.27
C PRO A 79 -12.89 -6.69 2.00
N GLN A 80 -13.71 -6.61 0.95
CA GLN A 80 -13.45 -7.36 -0.28
C GLN A 80 -12.19 -6.89 -1.02
N VAL A 81 -12.00 -5.56 -1.09
CA VAL A 81 -10.84 -4.92 -1.72
C VAL A 81 -9.94 -4.32 -0.62
N PRO A 82 -8.62 -4.56 -0.64
CA PRO A 82 -7.87 -5.42 -1.57
C PRO A 82 -7.81 -6.91 -1.14
N TYR A 83 -8.51 -7.35 -0.10
CA TYR A 83 -8.14 -8.58 0.62
C TYR A 83 -8.61 -9.91 0.02
N LEU A 84 -9.70 -9.99 -0.74
CA LEU A 84 -10.21 -11.29 -1.23
C LEU A 84 -9.51 -11.83 -2.48
N LYS A 85 -8.51 -11.11 -2.97
CA LYS A 85 -7.65 -11.55 -4.08
C LYS A 85 -6.19 -11.35 -3.68
N ALA A 86 -5.33 -12.24 -4.13
CA ALA A 86 -3.90 -12.13 -3.94
C ALA A 86 -3.14 -12.42 -5.23
N ARG A 87 -1.94 -11.85 -5.34
CA ARG A 87 -0.87 -12.43 -6.15
C ARG A 87 -0.02 -13.32 -5.25
N ILE A 88 0.25 -14.53 -5.72
CA ILE A 88 1.06 -15.56 -5.06
C ILE A 88 2.31 -15.78 -5.90
N PHE A 89 3.47 -15.82 -5.25
CA PHE A 89 4.79 -15.87 -5.87
C PHE A 89 5.45 -17.24 -5.63
N ARG A 90 5.75 -17.96 -6.71
CA ARG A 90 6.42 -19.26 -6.71
C ARG A 90 7.95 -19.13 -6.56
N SER A 91 8.49 -18.00 -7.00
CA SER A 91 9.90 -17.62 -6.95
C SER A 91 10.00 -16.10 -6.78
N ASP A 92 11.23 -15.59 -6.68
CA ASP A 92 11.51 -14.16 -6.51
C ASP A 92 10.80 -13.28 -7.54
N PHE A 93 10.04 -12.32 -7.03
CA PHE A 93 9.19 -11.43 -7.83
C PHE A 93 9.43 -9.98 -7.43
N THR A 94 9.84 -9.16 -8.40
CA THR A 94 10.15 -7.74 -8.18
C THR A 94 9.18 -6.85 -8.93
N TYR A 95 8.34 -6.12 -8.21
CA TYR A 95 7.64 -4.96 -8.78
C TYR A 95 8.61 -3.80 -8.96
N SER A 96 8.48 -3.05 -10.05
CA SER A 96 9.28 -1.85 -10.34
C SER A 96 8.36 -0.64 -10.57
N PHE A 97 8.17 0.18 -9.55
CA PHE A 97 7.32 1.37 -9.64
C PHE A 97 8.16 2.59 -10.05
N PRO A 98 7.84 3.30 -11.15
CA PRO A 98 8.38 4.63 -11.40
C PRO A 98 7.75 5.61 -10.40
N VAL A 99 8.56 6.33 -9.64
CA VAL A 99 8.10 7.29 -8.63
C VAL A 99 8.99 8.53 -8.58
N SER A 100 8.46 9.64 -8.08
CA SER A 100 9.26 10.83 -7.78
C SER A 100 10.33 10.57 -6.71
N PRO A 101 11.41 11.37 -6.66
CA PRO A 101 12.35 11.36 -5.53
C PRO A 101 11.68 11.65 -4.18
N GLY A 102 12.37 11.32 -3.08
CA GLY A 102 11.92 11.60 -1.72
C GLY A 102 11.17 10.45 -1.04
N TRP A 103 10.67 10.72 0.16
CA TRP A 103 10.07 9.73 1.06
C TRP A 103 8.71 9.25 0.57
N LYS A 104 8.47 7.93 0.69
CA LYS A 104 7.22 7.27 0.34
C LYS A 104 6.70 6.47 1.54
N TYR A 105 5.40 6.54 1.81
CA TYR A 105 4.72 5.48 2.54
C TYR A 105 4.61 4.25 1.64
N LEU A 106 4.95 3.09 2.17
CA LEU A 106 4.73 1.79 1.56
C LEU A 106 3.91 0.94 2.53
N ARG A 107 2.70 0.57 2.13
CA ARG A 107 1.80 -0.30 2.87
C ARG A 107 1.60 -1.61 2.12
N LEU A 108 1.84 -2.72 2.80
CA LEU A 108 1.64 -4.07 2.29
C LEU A 108 0.47 -4.71 3.04
N HIS A 109 -0.54 -5.13 2.29
CA HIS A 109 -1.78 -5.72 2.81
C HIS A 109 -1.74 -7.24 2.64
N PHE A 110 -2.03 -7.97 3.71
CA PHE A 110 -2.03 -9.43 3.75
C PHE A 110 -3.32 -9.95 4.41
N TYR A 111 -3.97 -10.92 3.77
CA TYR A 111 -5.06 -11.73 4.33
C TYR A 111 -4.59 -13.20 4.37
N PRO A 112 -4.05 -13.67 5.50
CA PRO A 112 -3.47 -15.01 5.65
C PRO A 112 -4.56 -16.08 5.81
N THR A 113 -5.25 -16.39 4.70
CA THR A 113 -6.29 -17.42 4.62
C THR A 113 -5.91 -18.53 3.62
N ARG A 114 -6.84 -19.46 3.34
CA ARG A 114 -6.74 -20.37 2.20
C ARG A 114 -7.28 -19.73 0.93
N TYR A 115 -6.60 -20.01 -0.17
CA TYR A 115 -6.92 -19.53 -1.51
C TYR A 115 -7.38 -20.68 -2.40
N GLU A 116 -8.27 -20.40 -3.36
CA GLU A 116 -8.91 -21.43 -4.21
C GLU A 116 -7.92 -22.32 -4.98
N SER A 117 -6.73 -21.79 -5.27
CA SER A 117 -5.57 -22.51 -5.80
C SER A 117 -5.00 -23.63 -4.90
N GLY A 118 -5.53 -23.80 -3.69
CA GLY A 118 -5.01 -24.73 -2.66
C GLY A 118 -3.85 -24.15 -1.84
N PHE A 119 -3.47 -22.90 -2.05
CA PHE A 119 -2.42 -22.23 -1.28
C PHE A 119 -2.92 -21.84 0.12
N ASP A 120 -2.14 -22.21 1.14
CA ASP A 120 -2.38 -21.85 2.54
C ASP A 120 -1.47 -20.69 2.95
N ALA A 121 -2.01 -19.47 2.92
CA ALA A 121 -1.24 -18.26 3.19
C ALA A 121 -0.95 -18.06 4.69
N ALA A 122 -1.64 -18.76 5.58
CA ALA A 122 -1.33 -18.73 7.02
C ALA A 122 -0.02 -19.48 7.32
N ALA A 123 0.26 -20.56 6.59
CA ALA A 123 1.49 -21.34 6.66
C ALA A 123 2.66 -20.77 5.81
N SER A 124 2.46 -19.62 5.15
CA SER A 124 3.47 -18.99 4.28
C SER A 124 4.60 -18.30 5.07
N PHE A 125 5.83 -18.43 4.58
CA PHE A 125 7.02 -17.73 5.06
C PHE A 125 7.81 -17.12 3.91
N PHE A 126 8.11 -15.83 3.98
CA PHE A 126 8.85 -15.13 2.92
C PHE A 126 9.62 -13.92 3.44
N SER A 127 10.46 -13.34 2.59
CA SER A 127 11.13 -12.06 2.86
C SER A 127 10.67 -11.00 1.87
N VAL A 128 10.70 -9.73 2.28
CA VAL A 128 10.38 -8.58 1.43
C VAL A 128 11.50 -7.57 1.53
N THR A 129 11.98 -7.11 0.37
CA THR A 129 12.99 -6.06 0.28
C THR A 129 12.51 -4.91 -0.59
N VAL A 130 13.01 -3.70 -0.33
CA VAL A 130 12.80 -2.50 -1.15
C VAL A 130 14.15 -1.91 -1.52
N ASN A 131 14.46 -1.79 -2.80
CA ASN A 131 15.74 -1.26 -3.31
C ASN A 131 16.98 -1.91 -2.62
N GLY A 132 16.89 -3.20 -2.26
CA GLY A 132 17.94 -3.96 -1.55
C GLY A 132 17.89 -3.90 -0.02
N PHE A 133 17.10 -3.01 0.58
CA PHE A 133 16.89 -2.96 2.03
C PHE A 133 15.82 -3.97 2.47
N THR A 134 16.10 -4.76 3.50
CA THR A 134 15.14 -5.75 4.02
C THR A 134 14.07 -5.07 4.88
N LEU A 135 12.80 -5.23 4.50
CA LEU A 135 11.63 -4.77 5.27
C LEU A 135 11.06 -5.88 6.16
N LEU A 136 11.01 -7.10 5.62
CA LEU A 136 10.51 -8.30 6.29
C LEU A 136 11.46 -9.47 5.99
N LYS A 137 11.76 -10.28 7.00
CA LYS A 137 12.67 -11.44 6.88
C LYS A 137 12.04 -12.66 7.54
N SER A 138 11.94 -13.77 6.81
CA SER A 138 11.32 -15.02 7.29
C SER A 138 9.94 -14.78 7.93
N PHE A 139 9.18 -13.87 7.34
CA PHE A 139 7.92 -13.35 7.84
C PHE A 139 6.76 -14.28 7.46
N SER A 140 5.90 -14.56 8.44
CA SER A 140 4.59 -15.18 8.23
C SER A 140 3.49 -14.21 8.65
N ALA A 141 2.57 -13.91 7.74
CA ALA A 141 1.38 -13.13 8.04
C ALA A 141 0.44 -13.88 9.00
N GLY A 142 0.29 -15.20 8.84
CA GLY A 142 -0.56 -16.03 9.69
C GLY A 142 -0.11 -16.10 11.15
N LEU A 143 1.20 -16.10 11.41
CA LEU A 143 1.75 -16.01 12.77
C LEU A 143 1.73 -14.58 13.37
N THR A 144 1.48 -13.56 12.54
CA THR A 144 1.53 -12.16 12.96
C THR A 144 0.14 -11.53 13.14
N VAL A 145 -0.87 -12.02 12.42
CA VAL A 145 -2.24 -11.50 12.52
C VAL A 145 -2.88 -11.91 13.85
N THR A 146 -3.65 -11.02 14.47
CA THR A 146 -4.45 -11.37 15.64
C THR A 146 -5.79 -12.00 15.23
N ALA A 147 -6.35 -12.86 16.07
CA ALA A 147 -7.65 -13.50 15.82
C ALA A 147 -8.82 -12.50 15.67
N SER A 148 -8.65 -11.26 16.11
CA SER A 148 -9.64 -10.17 16.03
C SER A 148 -9.51 -9.29 14.78
N GLU A 149 -8.36 -9.28 14.11
CA GLU A 149 -8.10 -8.35 13.00
C GLU A 149 -8.28 -9.00 11.63
N HIS A 150 -8.10 -10.33 11.52
CA HIS A 150 -8.19 -11.18 10.31
C HIS A 150 -7.26 -10.82 9.14
N VAL A 151 -6.95 -9.54 8.94
CA VAL A 151 -6.01 -8.99 7.96
C VAL A 151 -4.85 -8.29 8.66
N LEU A 152 -3.76 -8.10 7.94
CA LEU A 152 -2.54 -7.50 8.45
C LEU A 152 -2.02 -6.45 7.47
N ILE A 153 -1.73 -5.25 7.98
CA ILE A 153 -1.09 -4.17 7.23
C ILE A 153 0.32 -3.99 7.79
N LYS A 154 1.33 -3.97 6.91
CA LYS A 154 2.70 -3.57 7.25
C LYS A 154 3.03 -2.25 6.57
N GLU A 155 3.20 -1.21 7.37
CA GLU A 155 3.54 0.14 6.93
C GLU A 155 5.04 0.40 7.12
N PHE A 156 5.66 1.01 6.11
CA PHE A 156 7.05 1.42 6.10
C PHE A 156 7.18 2.82 5.49
N ILE A 157 8.24 3.53 5.84
CA ILE A 157 8.61 4.81 5.25
C ILE A 157 9.97 4.64 4.60
N VAL A 158 10.03 4.80 3.28
CA VAL A 158 11.17 4.39 2.47
C VAL A 158 11.69 5.57 1.62
N PRO A 159 13.01 5.83 1.58
CA PRO A 159 13.56 6.86 0.72
C PRO A 159 13.70 6.31 -0.70
N VAL A 160 13.22 7.06 -1.69
CA VAL A 160 13.31 6.66 -3.11
C VAL A 160 13.90 7.78 -3.96
N HIS A 161 14.57 7.41 -5.05
CA HIS A 161 15.14 8.36 -6.02
C HIS A 161 14.33 8.39 -7.32
N HIS A 162 14.32 7.29 -8.10
CA HIS A 162 13.60 7.23 -9.39
C HIS A 162 12.70 6.00 -9.55
N LYS A 163 12.99 4.93 -8.79
CA LYS A 163 12.21 3.69 -8.80
C LYS A 163 12.15 3.08 -7.41
N LEU A 164 10.98 2.55 -7.07
CA LEU A 164 10.79 1.65 -5.93
C LEU A 164 10.73 0.23 -6.49
N ASN A 165 11.80 -0.54 -6.27
CA ASN A 165 11.86 -1.96 -6.60
C ASN A 165 11.47 -2.75 -5.35
N LEU A 166 10.28 -3.37 -5.35
CA LEU A 166 9.74 -4.15 -4.23
C LEU A 166 9.82 -5.64 -4.57
N THR A 167 10.73 -6.35 -3.90
CA THR A 167 10.99 -7.78 -4.16
C THR A 167 10.40 -8.64 -3.05
N PHE A 168 9.55 -9.60 -3.44
CA PHE A 168 9.09 -10.70 -2.60
C PHE A 168 9.94 -11.95 -2.90
N THR A 169 10.54 -12.53 -1.87
CA THR A 169 11.41 -13.72 -1.96
C THR A 169 10.76 -14.85 -1.12
N PRO A 170 10.12 -15.84 -1.77
CA PRO A 170 9.58 -17.03 -1.10
C PRO A 170 10.63 -17.81 -0.32
N SER A 171 10.26 -18.45 0.79
CA SER A 171 11.14 -19.44 1.43
C SER A 171 11.08 -20.77 0.69
N PRO A 172 12.06 -21.68 0.84
CA PRO A 172 12.00 -23.00 0.22
C PRO A 172 10.69 -23.73 0.53
N ALA A 173 10.01 -24.20 -0.53
CA ALA A 173 8.68 -24.82 -0.47
C ALA A 173 7.55 -23.98 0.17
N SER A 174 7.72 -22.66 0.31
CA SER A 174 6.73 -21.75 0.92
C SER A 174 6.52 -20.51 0.03
N PRO A 175 5.52 -20.54 -0.88
CA PRO A 175 5.21 -19.40 -1.75
C PRO A 175 4.92 -18.12 -0.96
N ALA A 176 5.39 -16.98 -1.45
CA ALA A 176 5.06 -15.67 -0.89
C ALA A 176 3.72 -15.17 -1.44
N PHE A 177 3.09 -14.18 -0.81
CA PHE A 177 1.86 -13.58 -1.33
C PHE A 177 1.71 -12.11 -0.91
N VAL A 178 0.85 -11.38 -1.62
CA VAL A 178 0.37 -10.05 -1.24
C VAL A 178 -1.02 -9.80 -1.80
N ASN A 179 -1.87 -9.13 -1.03
CA ASN A 179 -3.25 -8.78 -1.42
C ASN A 179 -3.35 -7.36 -1.96
N GLY A 180 -2.65 -6.43 -1.32
CA GLY A 180 -2.63 -5.04 -1.76
C GLY A 180 -1.28 -4.37 -1.53
N ILE A 181 -0.91 -3.50 -2.46
CA ILE A 181 0.27 -2.63 -2.35
C ILE A 181 -0.23 -1.18 -2.46
N GLU A 182 -0.01 -0.41 -1.41
CA GLU A 182 -0.28 1.03 -1.37
C GLU A 182 1.07 1.78 -1.28
N ILE A 183 1.33 2.66 -2.25
CA ILE A 183 2.49 3.57 -2.26
C ILE A 183 1.96 5.00 -2.38
N VAL A 184 2.35 5.85 -1.43
CA VAL A 184 1.92 7.25 -1.37
C VAL A 184 3.13 8.15 -1.16
N SER A 185 3.30 9.19 -1.97
CA SER A 185 4.31 10.21 -1.72
C SER A 185 4.07 10.93 -0.41
N MET A 186 5.14 11.35 0.27
CA MET A 186 5.03 12.19 1.46
C MET A 186 5.27 13.66 1.10
N PRO A 187 4.68 14.62 1.83
CA PRO A 187 5.07 16.02 1.74
C PRO A 187 6.53 16.20 2.17
N ASP A 188 7.25 17.06 1.46
CA ASP A 188 8.59 17.49 1.87
C ASP A 188 8.56 18.11 3.28
N GLY A 189 9.64 17.90 4.05
CA GLY A 189 9.78 18.45 5.40
C GLY A 189 9.42 17.48 6.53
N PHE A 190 8.60 16.45 6.30
CA PHE A 190 8.19 15.51 7.37
C PHE A 190 9.35 14.74 8.03
N TYR A 191 10.44 14.50 7.28
CA TYR A 191 11.67 13.83 7.79
C TYR A 191 12.94 14.68 7.69
N SER A 192 12.84 15.96 7.29
CA SER A 192 13.99 16.82 6.95
C SER A 192 14.80 17.33 8.15
N LYS A 193 14.72 16.68 9.31
CA LYS A 193 15.74 16.79 10.38
C LYS A 193 16.86 15.75 10.28
N GLY A 194 16.72 14.73 9.42
CA GLY A 194 17.81 13.86 8.98
C GLY A 194 18.31 14.32 7.61
N GLY A 195 19.45 15.01 7.57
CA GLY A 195 19.86 15.80 6.41
C GLY A 195 20.23 15.00 5.16
N PHE A 196 19.70 15.43 4.02
CA PHE A 196 20.43 15.50 2.75
C PHE A 196 20.53 16.98 2.36
N ASP A 197 21.50 17.69 2.94
CA ASP A 197 21.82 19.05 2.54
C ASP A 197 22.80 19.03 1.36
N GLU A 198 22.28 19.20 0.14
CA GLU A 198 23.10 19.33 -1.07
C GLU A 198 23.83 20.70 -1.16
N SER A 199 24.29 21.22 -0.02
CA SER A 199 24.85 22.57 0.13
C SER A 199 26.35 22.58 0.48
N THR A 200 26.86 21.51 1.09
CA THR A 200 28.22 21.49 1.66
C THR A 200 29.35 21.36 0.61
N THR A 201 29.07 20.86 -0.60
CA THR A 201 30.11 20.64 -1.66
C THR A 201 30.64 21.95 -2.30
N ARG A 202 29.96 23.10 -2.17
CA ARG A 202 30.35 24.36 -2.85
C ARG A 202 31.33 25.25 -2.07
N ARG A 203 31.94 24.79 -0.96
CA ARG A 203 32.83 25.60 -0.11
C ARG A 203 34.25 25.03 0.14
N ARG A 204 34.87 24.33 -0.82
CA ARG A 204 36.34 24.08 -0.80
C ARG A 204 37.02 24.24 -2.17
N SER A 205 37.17 25.50 -2.59
CA SER A 205 38.21 25.90 -3.57
C SER A 205 38.68 27.35 -3.30
N ARG A 206 39.68 27.48 -2.44
CA ARG A 206 40.58 28.64 -2.40
C ARG A 206 42.01 28.12 -2.57
N PRO A 207 42.80 28.64 -3.53
CA PRO A 207 44.17 28.19 -3.73
C PRO A 207 45.05 28.67 -2.57
N PHE A 208 46.04 27.85 -2.20
CA PHE A 208 47.16 28.30 -1.38
C PHE A 208 48.15 29.06 -2.27
N THR A 209 48.54 30.25 -1.83
CA THR A 209 49.73 30.98 -2.32
C THR A 209 50.66 31.18 -1.13
N GLY A 210 51.87 30.63 -1.22
CA GLY A 210 52.93 30.69 -0.21
C GLY A 210 54.13 29.92 -0.73
#